data_AF-A0A9P2UPT0-F1
#
_entry.id   AF-A0A9P2UPT0-F1
#
_cell.length_a   1.000
_cell.length_b   1.000
_cell.length_c   1.000
_cell.angle_alpha   90.00
_cell.angle_beta   90.00
_cell.angle_gamma   90.00
#
_symmetry.space_group_name_H-M   'P 1'
#
loop_
_entity.id
_entity.type
_entity.pdbx_description
1 polymer ?
#
loop_
_entity_poly.entity_id
_entity_poly.type
_entity_poly.pdbx_seq_one_letter_code
_entity_poly.pdbx_strand_id
1 'polypeptide(L)'
;YSAATNKSQIKDLGQNGIKVAAGVPVTKESEWTGKNFIAPLKTLFTVQDTYNYNDPMCGDMTYICWPTVAPSSAYVYTGGKKAIPGWENTLLVPSLKRGVIFRIKMDQTYSTTYDDAIPMFKSNNRYRDVIANPEGNTLYVLTDPEGNVQKDDGSVTNQLENPGALIKFTYKAK
;
A
#
# COMPACT_ATOMS: atom_id res chain seq x y z
N TYR A 1 -22.54 43.63 0.50
CA TYR A 1 -21.40 42.97 1.17
C TYR A 1 -21.68 41.47 1.22
N SER A 2 -21.13 40.71 0.28
CA SER A 2 -21.19 39.26 0.31
C SER A 2 -20.34 38.80 1.49
N ALA A 3 -20.97 38.27 2.54
CA ALA A 3 -20.26 37.68 3.66
C ALA A 3 -19.44 36.52 3.10
N ALA A 4 -18.11 36.66 3.15
CA ALA A 4 -17.21 35.57 2.81
C ALA A 4 -17.62 34.37 3.67
N THR A 5 -18.10 33.30 3.03
CA THR A 5 -18.50 32.07 3.71
C THR A 5 -17.35 31.63 4.59
N ASN A 6 -17.56 31.52 5.91
CA ASN A 6 -16.51 31.12 6.83
C ASN A 6 -16.12 29.65 6.57
N LYS A 7 -15.13 29.45 5.70
CA LYS A 7 -14.69 28.13 5.22
C LYS A 7 -14.11 27.24 6.33
N SER A 8 -13.81 27.78 7.51
CA SER A 8 -13.27 27.01 8.65
C SER A 8 -14.24 25.95 9.20
N GLN A 9 -15.52 26.03 8.87
CA GLN A 9 -16.54 25.07 9.32
C GLN A 9 -16.80 23.93 8.32
N ILE A 10 -16.27 24.00 7.10
CA ILE A 10 -16.46 22.97 6.07
C ILE A 10 -15.69 21.71 6.48
N LYS A 11 -16.38 20.56 6.52
CA LYS A 11 -15.81 19.28 6.92
C LYS A 11 -15.39 18.46 5.70
N ASP A 12 -14.24 17.78 5.80
CA ASP A 12 -13.90 16.68 4.91
C ASP A 12 -14.74 15.45 5.30
N LEU A 13 -15.42 14.87 4.31
CA LEU A 13 -16.28 13.71 4.51
C LEU A 13 -15.52 12.38 4.41
N GLY A 14 -14.23 12.39 4.04
CA GLY A 14 -13.42 11.18 3.89
C GLY A 14 -13.88 10.28 2.74
N GLN A 15 -14.43 10.88 1.66
CA GLN A 15 -15.00 10.16 0.50
C GLN A 15 -14.18 10.32 -0.78
N ASN A 16 -12.88 10.59 -0.63
CA ASN A 16 -11.92 10.70 -1.74
C ASN A 16 -12.34 11.70 -2.85
N GLY A 17 -13.03 12.78 -2.49
CA GLY A 17 -13.50 13.81 -3.43
C GLY A 17 -14.75 13.44 -4.25
N ILE A 18 -15.23 12.20 -4.21
CA ILE A 18 -16.45 11.76 -4.90
C ILE A 18 -17.70 12.42 -4.29
N LYS A 19 -17.70 12.59 -2.95
CA LYS A 19 -18.73 13.31 -2.22
C LYS A 19 -18.08 14.27 -1.23
N VAL A 20 -18.41 15.56 -1.34
CA VAL A 20 -17.83 16.62 -0.51
C VAL A 20 -18.92 17.40 0.22
N ALA A 21 -18.55 18.08 1.31
CA ALA A 21 -19.44 19.04 1.94
C ALA A 21 -19.70 20.25 1.00
N ALA A 22 -20.87 20.87 1.15
CA ALA A 22 -21.22 22.05 0.37
C ALA A 22 -20.18 23.18 0.56
N GLY A 23 -19.84 23.86 -0.54
CA GLY A 23 -18.87 24.96 -0.54
C GLY A 23 -17.41 24.55 -0.83
N VAL A 24 -17.13 23.26 -0.99
CA VAL A 24 -15.83 22.76 -1.50
C VAL A 24 -15.85 22.78 -3.03
N PRO A 25 -15.00 23.57 -3.72
CA PRO A 25 -14.83 23.46 -5.16
C PRO A 25 -14.18 22.10 -5.50
N VAL A 26 -14.72 21.42 -6.51
CA VAL A 26 -14.23 20.11 -6.97
C VAL A 26 -13.89 20.22 -8.44
N THR A 27 -12.73 19.66 -8.81
CA THR A 27 -12.29 19.52 -10.20
C THR A 27 -12.05 18.04 -10.45
N LYS A 28 -12.65 17.48 -11.49
CA LYS A 28 -12.42 16.09 -11.89
C LYS A 28 -10.99 15.92 -12.41
N GLU A 29 -10.46 14.71 -12.32
CA GLU A 29 -9.16 14.37 -12.91
C GLU A 29 -9.08 14.77 -14.39
N SER A 30 -10.15 14.53 -15.16
CA SER A 30 -10.25 14.86 -16.59
C SER A 30 -10.36 16.35 -16.91
N GLU A 31 -10.65 17.20 -15.92
CA GLU A 31 -10.78 18.65 -16.10
C GLU A 31 -9.45 19.38 -15.86
N TRP A 32 -8.45 18.70 -15.30
CA TRP A 32 -7.13 19.27 -15.07
C TRP A 32 -6.35 19.44 -16.37
N THR A 33 -5.86 20.65 -16.64
CA THR A 33 -5.17 21.01 -17.90
C THR A 33 -3.64 20.96 -17.78
N GLY A 34 -3.12 20.17 -16.85
CA GLY A 34 -1.68 19.98 -16.68
C GLY A 34 -1.02 19.35 -17.90
N LYS A 35 0.29 19.57 -18.06
CA LYS A 35 1.10 18.96 -19.13
C LYS A 35 2.08 17.96 -18.52
N ASN A 36 2.53 17.00 -19.33
CA ASN A 36 3.53 15.98 -18.97
C ASN A 36 3.12 15.06 -17.80
N PHE A 37 1.83 14.73 -17.71
CA PHE A 37 1.35 13.71 -16.78
C PHE A 37 1.88 12.33 -17.18
N ILE A 38 2.42 11.59 -16.20
CA ILE A 38 2.85 10.20 -16.36
C ILE A 38 2.00 9.33 -15.45
N ALA A 39 1.22 8.43 -16.05
CA ALA A 39 0.38 7.50 -15.31
C ALA A 39 1.24 6.47 -14.54
N PRO A 40 0.75 5.92 -13.41
CA PRO A 40 1.45 4.88 -12.68
C PRO A 40 1.52 3.57 -13.49
N LEU A 41 2.60 2.80 -13.29
CA LEU A 41 2.69 1.45 -13.86
C LEU A 41 1.64 0.49 -13.27
N LYS A 42 1.29 0.67 -11.99
CA LYS A 42 0.32 -0.15 -11.26
C LYS A 42 -0.31 0.63 -10.12
N THR A 43 -1.61 0.44 -9.90
CA THR A 43 -2.36 0.97 -8.75
C THR A 43 -2.70 -0.16 -7.77
N LEU A 44 -2.71 0.15 -6.47
CA LEU A 44 -3.01 -0.79 -5.39
C LEU A 44 -3.97 -0.15 -4.39
N PHE A 45 -5.22 0.11 -4.74
CA PHE A 45 -5.97 -0.32 -5.94
C PHE A 45 -6.72 0.86 -6.59
N THR A 46 -7.40 0.61 -7.73
CA THR A 46 -8.36 1.54 -8.33
C THR A 46 -9.77 0.98 -8.19
N VAL A 47 -10.74 1.83 -7.84
CA VAL A 47 -12.14 1.46 -7.65
C VAL A 47 -13.05 2.42 -8.42
N GLN A 48 -14.30 2.03 -8.64
CA GLN A 48 -15.32 2.89 -9.24
C GLN A 48 -15.92 3.86 -8.20
N ASP A 49 -16.62 4.89 -8.67
CA ASP A 49 -17.30 5.91 -7.84
C ASP A 49 -18.33 5.30 -6.87
N THR A 50 -18.85 4.12 -7.18
CA THR A 50 -19.81 3.36 -6.36
C THR A 50 -19.18 2.68 -5.15
N TYR A 51 -17.86 2.76 -4.97
CA TYR A 51 -17.16 2.15 -3.85
C TYR A 51 -17.54 2.79 -2.50
N ASN A 52 -17.82 1.96 -1.50
CA ASN A 52 -18.14 2.41 -0.15
C ASN A 52 -16.85 2.64 0.68
N TYR A 53 -16.50 3.90 0.95
CA TYR A 53 -15.36 4.28 1.80
C TYR A 53 -15.65 4.17 3.32
N ASN A 54 -16.88 3.82 3.72
CA ASN A 54 -17.29 3.62 5.11
C ASN A 54 -17.62 2.14 5.37
N ASP A 55 -16.69 1.25 5.07
CA ASP A 55 -16.85 -0.18 5.34
C ASP A 55 -16.96 -0.43 6.86
N PRO A 56 -18.09 -0.98 7.35
CA PRO A 56 -18.30 -1.21 8.78
C PRO A 56 -17.36 -2.28 9.36
N MET A 57 -16.74 -3.13 8.53
CA MET A 57 -15.75 -4.13 8.97
C MET A 57 -14.60 -3.50 9.78
N CYS A 58 -14.23 -2.26 9.46
CA CYS A 58 -13.15 -1.55 10.13
C CYS A 58 -13.59 -0.61 11.27
N GLY A 59 -14.89 -0.54 11.59
CA GLY A 59 -15.43 0.33 12.64
C GLY A 59 -14.93 1.77 12.53
N ASP A 60 -14.48 2.35 13.65
CA ASP A 60 -13.96 3.73 13.70
C ASP A 60 -12.65 3.92 12.90
N MET A 61 -11.95 2.83 12.57
CA MET A 61 -10.71 2.83 11.80
C MET A 61 -10.96 2.58 10.30
N THR A 62 -12.04 3.18 9.76
CA THR A 62 -12.52 3.01 8.37
C THR A 62 -11.41 3.04 7.31
N TYR A 63 -10.40 3.90 7.52
CA TYR A 63 -9.26 4.05 6.62
C TYR A 63 -8.45 2.76 6.39
N ILE A 64 -8.51 1.77 7.29
CA ILE A 64 -7.86 0.46 7.08
C ILE A 64 -8.58 -0.34 5.99
N CYS A 65 -9.90 -0.18 5.84
CA CYS A 65 -10.67 -0.90 4.83
C CYS A 65 -10.65 -0.21 3.45
N TRP A 66 -10.29 1.08 3.37
CA TRP A 66 -10.09 1.77 2.09
C TRP A 66 -9.20 0.97 1.13
N PRO A 67 -9.41 1.09 -0.21
CA PRO A 67 -8.84 0.20 -1.22
C PRO A 67 -7.38 0.55 -1.53
N THR A 68 -6.57 0.60 -0.48
CA THR A 68 -5.16 0.97 -0.48
C THR A 68 -4.34 -0.02 0.32
N VAL A 69 -3.04 -0.06 0.07
CA VAL A 69 -2.10 -0.92 0.81
C VAL A 69 -1.08 -0.15 1.65
N ALA A 70 -1.05 1.19 1.58
CA ALA A 70 -0.07 2.03 2.29
C ALA A 70 1.38 1.50 2.13
N PRO A 71 1.94 1.51 0.90
CA PRO A 71 3.28 1.02 0.66
C PRO A 71 4.31 1.91 1.38
N SER A 72 5.32 1.30 2.01
CA SER A 72 6.29 2.06 2.83
C SER A 72 7.72 2.06 2.30
N SER A 73 8.01 1.23 1.30
CA SER A 73 9.31 1.15 0.62
C SER A 73 9.12 0.50 -0.75
N ALA A 74 10.19 0.42 -1.53
CA ALA A 74 10.25 -0.27 -2.81
C ALA A 74 11.68 -0.78 -3.03
N TYR A 75 11.85 -2.10 -3.09
CA TYR A 75 13.17 -2.74 -3.20
C TYR A 75 13.28 -3.61 -4.45
N VAL A 76 14.27 -3.34 -5.30
CA VAL A 76 14.57 -4.18 -6.47
C VAL A 76 15.30 -5.44 -5.99
N TYR A 77 14.70 -6.60 -6.21
CA TYR A 77 15.32 -7.88 -5.91
C TYR A 77 16.35 -8.24 -6.99
N THR A 78 17.63 -8.20 -6.64
CA THR A 78 18.74 -8.40 -7.57
C THR A 78 19.22 -9.86 -7.69
N GLY A 79 18.65 -10.78 -6.91
CA GLY A 79 19.04 -12.19 -6.92
C GLY A 79 20.41 -12.45 -6.29
N GLY A 80 21.16 -13.39 -6.85
CA GLY A 80 22.45 -13.87 -6.33
C GLY A 80 22.68 -15.35 -6.63
N LYS A 81 23.76 -15.92 -6.09
CA LYS A 81 24.11 -17.34 -6.29
C LYS A 81 23.06 -18.32 -5.76
N LYS A 82 22.22 -17.87 -4.83
CA LYS A 82 21.11 -18.62 -4.23
C LYS A 82 19.78 -17.90 -4.46
N ALA A 83 19.64 -17.23 -5.60
CA ALA A 83 18.42 -16.52 -5.96
C ALA A 83 17.19 -17.43 -5.80
N ILE A 84 16.09 -16.84 -5.32
CA ILE A 84 14.82 -17.53 -5.17
C ILE A 84 14.26 -17.78 -6.59
N PRO A 85 13.98 -19.03 -6.98
CA PRO A 85 13.47 -19.32 -8.31
C PRO A 85 12.17 -18.56 -8.63
N GLY A 86 12.10 -17.92 -9.81
CA GLY A 86 10.95 -17.15 -10.28
C GLY A 86 10.89 -15.69 -9.82
N TRP A 87 11.86 -15.24 -9.01
CA TRP A 87 11.91 -13.87 -8.47
C TRP A 87 12.75 -12.91 -9.30
N GLU A 88 13.29 -13.33 -10.44
CA GLU A 88 13.99 -12.45 -11.38
C GLU A 88 13.14 -11.22 -11.75
N ASN A 89 13.73 -10.04 -11.83
CA ASN A 89 13.04 -8.80 -12.19
C ASN A 89 11.82 -8.50 -11.30
N THR A 90 11.93 -8.66 -9.98
CA THR A 90 10.83 -8.33 -9.06
C THR A 90 11.12 -7.11 -8.20
N LEU A 91 10.06 -6.33 -7.95
CA LEU A 91 10.02 -5.29 -6.94
C LEU A 91 9.32 -5.83 -5.68
N LEU A 92 9.94 -5.65 -4.53
CA LEU A 92 9.35 -5.95 -3.22
C LEU A 92 8.79 -4.67 -2.61
N VAL A 93 7.51 -4.67 -2.27
CA VAL A 93 6.78 -3.51 -1.77
C VAL A 93 6.11 -3.86 -0.44
N PRO A 94 6.70 -3.50 0.71
CA PRO A 94 6.10 -3.73 2.02
C PRO A 94 4.85 -2.88 2.21
N SER A 95 3.82 -3.48 2.82
CA SER A 95 2.55 -2.84 3.14
C SER A 95 2.40 -2.64 4.64
N LEU A 96 2.15 -1.40 5.04
CA LEU A 96 1.87 -1.07 6.43
C LEU A 96 0.53 -1.63 6.88
N LYS A 97 -0.56 -1.27 6.19
CA LYS A 97 -1.93 -1.55 6.66
C LYS A 97 -2.40 -2.98 6.40
N ARG A 98 -1.79 -3.71 5.45
CA ARG A 98 -2.20 -5.09 5.13
C ARG A 98 -1.32 -6.14 5.81
N GLY A 99 -0.15 -5.76 6.31
CA GLY A 99 0.78 -6.69 6.94
C GLY A 99 1.25 -7.80 6.02
N VAL A 100 1.61 -7.42 4.79
CA VAL A 100 2.21 -8.27 3.77
C VAL A 100 3.37 -7.54 3.09
N ILE A 101 4.23 -8.29 2.41
CA ILE A 101 5.16 -7.73 1.42
C ILE A 101 4.70 -8.20 0.05
N PHE A 102 4.40 -7.25 -0.85
CA PHE A 102 4.04 -7.58 -2.22
C PHE A 102 5.29 -7.87 -3.06
N ARG A 103 5.20 -8.90 -3.90
CA ARG A 103 6.15 -9.14 -4.99
C ARG A 103 5.47 -8.74 -6.30
N ILE A 104 6.04 -7.77 -6.99
CA ILE A 104 5.56 -7.28 -8.28
C ILE A 104 6.58 -7.68 -9.34
N LYS A 105 6.15 -8.43 -10.36
CA LYS A 105 7.02 -8.81 -11.47
C LYS A 105 7.14 -7.67 -12.46
N MET A 106 8.33 -7.48 -13.00
CA MET A 106 8.63 -6.53 -14.08
C MET A 106 9.13 -7.32 -15.29
N ASP A 107 9.08 -6.69 -16.46
CA ASP A 107 9.79 -7.19 -17.63
C ASP A 107 11.31 -7.09 -17.46
N GLN A 108 12.06 -7.68 -18.40
CA GLN A 108 13.53 -7.71 -18.33
C GLN A 108 14.17 -6.32 -18.35
N THR A 109 13.50 -5.32 -18.94
CA THR A 109 14.01 -3.94 -19.07
C THR A 109 13.49 -3.00 -17.98
N TYR A 110 12.65 -3.49 -17.06
CA TYR A 110 12.01 -2.68 -16.00
C TYR A 110 11.16 -1.51 -16.55
N SER A 111 10.56 -1.70 -17.73
CA SER A 111 9.69 -0.72 -18.39
C SER A 111 8.21 -0.94 -18.08
N THR A 112 7.81 -2.16 -17.74
CA THR A 112 6.41 -2.51 -17.43
C THR A 112 6.30 -3.59 -16.36
N THR A 113 5.16 -3.66 -15.69
CA THR A 113 4.85 -4.75 -14.75
C THR A 113 4.20 -5.93 -15.47
N TYR A 114 4.44 -7.15 -14.99
CA TYR A 114 3.65 -8.33 -15.31
C TYR A 114 2.72 -8.70 -14.15
N ASP A 115 1.57 -9.25 -14.51
CA ASP A 115 0.56 -9.80 -13.58
C ASP A 115 0.17 -8.83 -12.44
N ASP A 116 -0.37 -9.38 -11.35
CA ASP A 116 -0.75 -8.64 -10.15
C ASP A 116 0.38 -8.57 -9.11
N ALA A 117 0.19 -7.71 -8.11
CA ALA A 117 1.04 -7.68 -6.92
C ALA A 117 0.73 -8.88 -6.02
N ILE A 118 1.68 -9.80 -5.86
CA ILE A 118 1.48 -11.04 -5.11
C ILE A 118 1.79 -10.80 -3.62
N PRO A 119 0.80 -10.92 -2.69
CA PRO A 119 1.06 -10.75 -1.27
C PRO A 119 1.82 -11.93 -0.68
N MET A 120 2.76 -11.65 0.23
CA MET A 120 3.56 -12.65 0.93
C MET A 120 3.69 -12.31 2.42
N PHE A 121 4.05 -13.30 3.23
CA PHE A 121 4.39 -13.13 4.65
C PHE A 121 3.28 -12.45 5.47
N LYS A 122 2.02 -12.85 5.26
CA LYS A 122 0.90 -12.29 6.01
C LYS A 122 1.13 -12.46 7.52
N SER A 123 1.05 -11.35 8.25
CA SER A 123 1.06 -11.31 9.71
C SER A 123 0.34 -10.05 10.21
N ASN A 124 0.12 -9.95 11.53
CA ASN A 124 -0.34 -8.72 12.17
C ASN A 124 0.85 -7.80 12.44
N ASN A 125 1.58 -7.42 11.39
CA ASN A 125 2.70 -6.49 11.46
C ASN A 125 2.52 -5.37 10.45
N ARG A 126 3.12 -4.20 10.73
CA ARG A 126 3.22 -3.11 9.76
C ARG A 126 4.61 -3.14 9.14
N TYR A 127 4.76 -3.80 7.99
CA TYR A 127 6.07 -3.90 7.35
C TYR A 127 6.53 -2.55 6.84
N ARG A 128 7.72 -2.13 7.27
CA ARG A 128 8.28 -0.80 7.04
C ARG A 128 9.28 -0.79 5.88
N ASP A 129 10.19 -1.75 5.85
CA ASP A 129 11.23 -1.84 4.82
C ASP A 129 11.66 -3.30 4.58
N VAL A 130 12.28 -3.58 3.44
CA VAL A 130 12.77 -4.90 3.06
C VAL A 130 14.03 -4.82 2.20
N ILE A 131 15.01 -5.68 2.49
CA ILE A 131 16.21 -5.90 1.65
C ILE A 131 16.51 -7.40 1.51
N ALA A 132 17.26 -7.78 0.49
CA ALA A 132 17.81 -9.13 0.34
C ALA A 132 19.32 -9.16 0.63
N ASN A 133 19.83 -10.31 1.10
CA ASN A 133 21.26 -10.54 1.18
C ASN A 133 21.89 -10.71 -0.23
N PRO A 134 23.22 -10.59 -0.38
CA PRO A 134 23.89 -10.72 -1.68
C PRO A 134 23.71 -12.10 -2.36
N GLU A 135 23.44 -13.14 -1.58
CA GLU A 135 23.17 -14.49 -2.12
C GLU A 135 21.73 -14.62 -2.65
N GLY A 136 20.83 -13.70 -2.29
CA GLY A 136 19.44 -13.65 -2.75
C GLY A 136 18.46 -14.55 -2.00
N ASN A 137 18.90 -15.42 -1.10
CA ASN A 137 18.03 -16.40 -0.42
C ASN A 137 17.47 -15.93 0.93
N THR A 138 17.87 -14.75 1.42
CA THR A 138 17.41 -14.23 2.72
C THR A 138 16.95 -12.79 2.60
N LEU A 139 15.77 -12.51 3.13
CA LEU A 139 15.23 -11.17 3.28
C LEU A 139 15.39 -10.69 4.73
N TYR A 140 15.73 -9.42 4.88
CA TYR A 140 15.70 -8.69 6.16
C TYR A 140 14.61 -7.63 6.09
N VAL A 141 13.75 -7.59 7.11
CA VAL A 141 12.51 -6.81 7.10
C VAL A 141 12.38 -6.02 8.38
N LEU A 142 11.96 -4.76 8.29
CA LEU A 142 11.63 -3.91 9.43
C LEU A 142 10.12 -3.87 9.67
N THR A 143 9.69 -3.74 10.93
CA THR A 143 8.29 -3.51 11.32
C THR A 143 8.14 -2.27 12.20
N ASP A 144 7.01 -1.57 12.10
CA ASP A 144 6.72 -0.44 13.01
C ASP A 144 6.61 -0.91 14.47
N PRO A 145 6.96 -0.06 15.46
CA PRO A 145 6.76 -0.36 16.89
C PRO A 145 5.29 -0.35 17.31
N GLU A 146 4.44 0.39 16.60
CA GLU A 146 3.03 0.55 16.91
C GLU A 146 2.19 0.92 15.67
N GLY A 147 0.88 0.93 15.83
CA GLY A 147 -0.08 1.38 14.82
C GLY A 147 -1.04 0.28 14.37
N ASN A 148 -2.02 0.66 13.54
CA ASN A 148 -3.08 -0.25 13.11
C ASN A 148 -2.68 -1.09 11.88
N VAL A 149 -3.13 -2.34 11.86
CA VAL A 149 -2.98 -3.31 10.76
C VAL A 149 -4.26 -4.13 10.60
N GLN A 150 -4.53 -4.60 9.39
CA GLN A 150 -5.64 -5.52 9.11
C GLN A 150 -5.29 -6.94 9.55
N LYS A 151 -6.22 -7.62 10.22
CA LYS A 151 -6.16 -9.04 10.60
C LYS A 151 -6.57 -9.95 9.43
N ASP A 152 -6.41 -11.26 9.61
CA ASP A 152 -6.83 -12.28 8.63
C ASP A 152 -8.35 -12.27 8.38
N ASP A 153 -9.16 -11.92 9.39
CA ASP A 153 -10.61 -11.80 9.26
C ASP A 153 -11.07 -10.47 8.62
N GLY A 154 -10.13 -9.60 8.24
CA GLY A 154 -10.40 -8.30 7.63
C GLY A 154 -10.62 -7.15 8.62
N SER A 155 -10.79 -7.43 9.91
CA SER A 155 -10.94 -6.42 10.97
C SER A 155 -9.61 -5.77 11.35
N VAL A 156 -9.64 -4.75 12.20
CA VAL A 156 -8.46 -3.95 12.58
C VAL A 156 -7.90 -4.38 13.94
N THR A 157 -6.58 -4.40 14.07
CA THR A 157 -5.88 -4.50 15.36
C THR A 157 -4.74 -3.49 15.43
N ASN A 158 -4.40 -3.06 16.65
CA ASN A 158 -3.16 -2.36 16.97
C ASN A 158 -2.15 -3.24 17.75
N GLN A 159 -2.52 -4.50 18.04
CA GLN A 159 -1.63 -5.47 18.64
C GLN A 159 -0.75 -6.08 17.55
N LEU A 160 0.47 -5.56 17.42
CA LEU A 160 1.45 -6.05 16.46
C LEU A 160 2.15 -7.30 16.98
N GLU A 161 2.38 -8.27 16.09
CA GLU A 161 3.03 -9.54 16.43
C GLU A 161 4.52 -9.35 16.75
N ASN A 162 5.20 -8.44 16.05
CA ASN A 162 6.62 -8.14 16.24
C ASN A 162 6.83 -6.61 16.24
N PRO A 163 6.54 -5.90 17.33
CA PRO A 163 6.67 -4.44 17.38
C PRO A 163 8.14 -3.99 17.28
N GLY A 164 8.47 -3.18 16.28
CA GLY A 164 9.79 -2.53 16.16
C GLY A 164 10.93 -3.50 15.87
N ALA A 165 10.65 -4.55 15.11
CA ALA A 165 11.55 -5.68 14.94
C ALA A 165 12.38 -5.60 13.64
N LEU A 166 13.54 -6.24 13.66
CA LEU A 166 14.28 -6.68 12.49
C LEU A 166 14.06 -8.19 12.31
N ILE A 167 13.35 -8.58 11.26
CA ILE A 167 12.96 -9.96 10.99
C ILE A 167 13.80 -10.53 9.84
N LYS A 168 14.18 -11.80 9.94
CA LYS A 168 14.92 -12.53 8.89
C LYS A 168 14.06 -13.65 8.31
N PHE A 169 13.80 -13.62 7.01
CA PHE A 169 13.15 -14.71 6.27
C PHE A 169 14.16 -15.39 5.34
N THR A 170 14.45 -16.66 5.57
CA THR A 170 15.35 -17.45 4.72
C THR A 170 14.56 -18.46 3.90
N TYR A 171 14.73 -18.41 2.57
CA TYR A 171 14.11 -19.32 1.64
C TYR A 171 14.56 -20.77 1.90
N LYS A 172 13.60 -21.69 1.85
CA LYS A 172 13.82 -23.13 1.87
C LYS A 172 13.20 -23.72 0.61
N ALA A 173 13.99 -24.46 -0.16
CA ALA A 173 13.45 -25.28 -1.22
C ALA A 173 12.47 -26.32 -0.63
N LYS A 174 11.46 -26.67 -1.42
CA LYS A 174 10.63 -27.85 -1.13
C LYS A 174 11.39 -29.12 -1.48
#